data_AF-A0A143XEL5-F1
#
_entry.id   AF-A0A143XEL5-F1
#
_cell.length_a   1.000
_cell.length_b   1.000
_cell.length_c   1.000
_cell.angle_alpha   90.00
_cell.angle_beta   90.00
_cell.angle_gamma   90.00
#
_symmetry.space_group_name_H-M   'P 1'
#
loop_
_entity.id
_entity.type
_entity.pdbx_description
1 polymer ?
#
loop_
_entity_poly.entity_id
_entity_poly.type
_entity_poly.pdbx_seq_one_letter_code
_entity_poly.pdbx_strand_id
1 'polypeptide(L)'
;MAAAGRYLKGVNVKKILMRSAMPFGEERTISEILIENLIGNNTGNLIFQSSLARAVMTGDTEITTIRTDLIYSEEQVERWNAEYDMFLIPLANAFRTTFKKELKMLTDLVKRLTIPCVVVGVGLARSLRSNKWTFLHDEESTAFVRAVLEKSSIIGVRGEITAEYLKQKGFRPEKDFTVIGCPSLYMFGDALPVPKQTELSPKSKVTMNFKAGLPENLYTFLREQGERFDHSVFITQVIEEIRTVYVGEPYFTEENKDKIPADYPMHFDHPMMQDDRIVGVLDIDSWFNFLSQQDFNFGSRIHGNIAAVLSGVPCYIYAGDCRVKELADFHHIPCITAGDLEDGMDVIDMYEKADYSRLHAGHKDRVSHYLDFLDVNKVPRLSREQLSGADTPFDRMNAQLKKPGLIHPFPVVGTLQQERRLAEYFGKYRRESMETLQTADNQSKKIASLNKEKEVLQRELAEIKNSRLYKIKSFMKR
;
A
#
# COMPACT_ATOMS: atom_id res chain seq x y z
N MET A 1 -19.99 2.02 31.52
CA MET A 1 -21.39 1.59 31.71
C MET A 1 -21.69 0.47 30.74
N ALA A 2 -21.99 -0.71 31.25
CA ALA A 2 -22.45 -1.86 30.50
C ALA A 2 -23.93 -1.66 30.12
N ALA A 3 -24.24 -1.60 28.83
CA ALA A 3 -25.56 -1.92 28.27
C ALA A 3 -25.56 -1.74 26.74
N ALA A 4 -25.19 -2.79 25.99
CA ALA A 4 -25.60 -2.95 24.60
C ALA A 4 -25.58 -4.43 24.18
N GLY A 5 -26.03 -5.32 25.06
CA GLY A 5 -26.37 -6.70 24.71
C GLY A 5 -27.85 -6.77 24.36
N ARG A 6 -28.24 -6.34 23.16
CA ARG A 6 -29.56 -6.66 22.60
C ARG A 6 -29.39 -7.49 21.33
N TYR A 7 -29.62 -8.78 21.53
CA TYR A 7 -29.93 -9.82 20.56
C TYR A 7 -30.46 -9.31 19.20
N LEU A 8 -29.62 -9.39 18.16
CA LEU A 8 -30.05 -9.69 16.80
C LEU A 8 -29.80 -11.18 16.55
N LYS A 9 -30.74 -12.02 16.94
CA LYS A 9 -30.82 -13.40 16.43
C LYS A 9 -31.23 -13.30 14.96
N GLY A 10 -30.32 -13.65 14.04
CA GLY A 10 -30.68 -13.96 12.65
C GLY A 10 -29.81 -13.39 11.54
N VAL A 11 -28.82 -12.54 11.83
CA VAL A 11 -27.86 -12.08 10.80
C VAL A 11 -26.51 -12.74 11.08
N ASN A 12 -26.11 -13.67 10.23
CA ASN A 12 -24.79 -14.26 10.29
C ASN A 12 -23.78 -13.25 9.72
N VAL A 13 -23.19 -12.45 10.60
CA VAL A 13 -22.19 -11.43 10.23
C VAL A 13 -20.93 -12.14 9.73
N LYS A 14 -20.52 -11.87 8.49
CA LYS A 14 -19.30 -12.41 7.91
C LYS A 14 -18.08 -11.67 8.44
N LYS A 15 -17.13 -12.39 9.02
CA LYS A 15 -15.87 -11.85 9.54
C LYS A 15 -14.77 -12.00 8.51
N ILE A 16 -14.14 -10.88 8.17
CA ILE A 16 -13.18 -10.80 7.07
C ILE A 16 -11.85 -10.31 7.63
N LEU A 17 -10.79 -11.10 7.45
CA LEU A 17 -9.43 -10.59 7.58
C LEU A 17 -9.11 -9.79 6.33
N MET A 18 -8.43 -8.65 6.50
CA MET A 18 -7.99 -7.85 5.37
C MET A 18 -6.56 -7.39 5.55
N ARG A 19 -5.73 -7.57 4.52
CA ARG A 19 -4.36 -7.05 4.53
C ARG A 19 -4.37 -5.51 4.51
N SER A 20 -4.20 -4.91 5.67
CA SER A 20 -4.02 -3.48 5.88
C SER A 20 -3.25 -3.25 7.16
N ALA A 21 -2.30 -2.31 7.14
CA ALA A 21 -1.62 -1.91 8.37
C ALA A 21 -2.45 -0.88 9.15
N MET A 22 -3.13 0.03 8.44
CA MET A 22 -4.08 0.97 9.04
C MET A 22 -5.40 0.24 9.36
N PRO A 23 -5.84 0.23 10.64
CA PRO A 23 -7.17 -0.22 11.00
C PRO A 23 -8.25 0.74 10.49
N PHE A 24 -9.41 0.19 10.14
CA PHE A 24 -10.56 0.97 9.73
C PHE A 24 -11.43 1.30 10.94
N GLY A 25 -11.94 2.54 11.03
CA GLY A 25 -12.83 2.94 12.13
C GLY A 25 -12.11 3.26 13.44
N GLU A 26 -10.77 3.30 13.45
CA GLU A 26 -9.99 3.67 14.63
C GLU A 26 -9.22 4.98 14.38
N GLU A 27 -9.22 5.86 15.38
CA GLU A 27 -8.37 7.04 15.35
C GLU A 27 -6.92 6.66 15.66
N ARG A 28 -5.99 7.28 14.93
CA ARG A 28 -4.55 7.16 15.13
C ARG A 28 -3.91 8.54 15.08
N THR A 29 -2.97 8.80 15.97
CA THR A 29 -2.19 10.04 15.90
C THR A 29 -1.20 9.97 14.74
N ILE A 30 -0.75 11.13 14.25
CA ILE A 30 0.26 11.19 13.20
C ILE A 30 1.53 10.42 13.63
N SER A 31 1.92 10.55 14.90
CA SER A 31 3.09 9.84 15.44
C SER A 31 2.92 8.32 15.42
N GLU A 32 1.73 7.81 15.75
CA GLU A 32 1.41 6.38 15.63
C GLU A 32 1.50 5.87 14.20
N ILE A 33 0.88 6.60 13.27
CA ILE A 33 0.91 6.25 11.85
C ILE A 33 2.35 6.16 11.32
N LEU A 34 3.20 7.13 11.69
CA LEU A 34 4.58 7.23 11.22
C LEU A 34 5.52 6.23 11.92
N ILE A 35 5.40 6.01 13.22
CA ILE A 35 6.31 5.12 13.97
C ILE A 35 5.97 3.65 13.67
N GLU A 36 4.69 3.29 13.70
CA GLU A 36 4.25 1.91 13.47
C GLU A 36 4.15 1.56 11.97
N ASN A 37 4.35 2.56 11.10
CA ASN A 37 4.29 2.43 9.64
C ASN A 37 2.93 1.92 9.14
N LEU A 38 1.85 2.55 9.61
CA LEU A 38 0.48 2.16 9.26
C LEU A 38 0.11 2.44 7.79
N ILE A 39 0.95 3.17 7.07
CA ILE A 39 0.82 3.41 5.62
C ILE A 39 1.66 2.45 4.76
N GLY A 40 2.43 1.52 5.35
CA GLY A 40 3.25 0.56 4.59
C GLY A 40 4.25 1.23 3.63
N ASN A 41 4.96 2.24 4.12
CA ASN A 41 5.90 3.13 3.43
C ASN A 41 5.29 4.02 2.33
N ASN A 42 4.00 3.89 2.01
CA ASN A 42 3.38 4.69 0.97
C ASN A 42 1.90 5.00 1.21
N THR A 43 1.54 6.28 1.21
CA THR A 43 0.17 6.76 1.48
C THR A 43 -0.83 6.32 0.43
N GLY A 44 -0.39 6.04 -0.81
CA GLY A 44 -1.21 5.45 -1.85
C GLY A 44 -1.79 4.08 -1.49
N ASN A 45 -1.21 3.37 -0.50
CA ASN A 45 -1.78 2.14 0.02
C ASN A 45 -3.17 2.35 0.65
N LEU A 46 -3.36 3.49 1.32
CA LEU A 46 -4.62 3.83 1.97
C LEU A 46 -5.77 3.89 0.96
N ILE A 47 -5.54 4.34 -0.28
CA ILE A 47 -6.60 4.50 -1.28
C ILE A 47 -7.13 3.14 -1.72
N PHE A 48 -6.28 2.21 -2.17
CA PHE A 48 -6.77 0.92 -2.67
C PHE A 48 -7.28 0.01 -1.54
N GLN A 49 -6.71 0.13 -0.33
CA GLN A 49 -7.21 -0.58 0.85
C GLN A 49 -8.57 -0.05 1.27
N SER A 50 -8.74 1.27 1.37
CA SER A 50 -10.04 1.87 1.71
C SER A 50 -11.08 1.62 0.62
N SER A 51 -10.70 1.61 -0.67
CA SER A 51 -11.62 1.29 -1.76
C SER A 51 -12.18 -0.14 -1.64
N LEU A 52 -11.32 -1.12 -1.39
CA LEU A 52 -11.77 -2.50 -1.18
C LEU A 52 -12.60 -2.63 0.09
N ALA A 53 -12.21 -1.97 1.19
CA ALA A 53 -12.97 -1.98 2.43
C ALA A 53 -14.35 -1.34 2.24
N ARG A 54 -14.44 -0.22 1.52
CA ARG A 54 -15.70 0.45 1.17
C ARG A 54 -16.62 -0.45 0.35
N ALA A 55 -16.07 -1.19 -0.62
CA ALA A 55 -16.85 -2.13 -1.43
C ALA A 55 -17.37 -3.33 -0.62
N VAL A 56 -16.60 -3.79 0.37
CA VAL A 56 -16.87 -5.02 1.13
C VAL A 56 -17.66 -4.79 2.41
N MET A 57 -17.60 -3.58 2.99
CA MET A 57 -18.28 -3.24 4.23
C MET A 57 -19.78 -3.03 4.00
N THR A 58 -20.53 -4.10 4.18
CA THR A 58 -21.99 -4.17 4.18
C THR A 58 -22.56 -4.12 5.61
N GLY A 59 -23.89 -4.17 5.76
CA GLY A 59 -24.53 -4.31 7.08
C GLY A 59 -24.23 -5.65 7.78
N ASP A 60 -23.76 -6.65 7.03
CA ASP A 60 -23.58 -8.03 7.48
C ASP A 60 -22.11 -8.48 7.44
N THR A 61 -21.16 -7.54 7.46
CA THR A 61 -19.72 -7.83 7.41
C THR A 61 -18.94 -7.05 8.47
N GLU A 62 -17.93 -7.69 9.02
CA GLU A 62 -16.96 -7.10 9.95
C GLU A 62 -15.55 -7.29 9.38
N ILE A 63 -14.78 -6.21 9.25
CA ILE A 63 -13.42 -6.25 8.69
C ILE A 63 -12.40 -6.07 9.82
N THR A 64 -11.54 -7.07 10.01
CA THR A 64 -10.36 -6.98 10.87
C THR A 64 -9.12 -6.85 10.01
N THR A 65 -8.37 -5.77 10.19
CA THR A 65 -7.14 -5.53 9.43
C THR A 65 -5.96 -6.27 10.05
N ILE A 66 -5.13 -6.89 9.20
CA ILE A 66 -3.90 -7.54 9.62
C ILE A 66 -2.69 -7.10 8.79
N ARG A 67 -1.55 -7.07 9.46
CA ARG A 67 -0.24 -6.92 8.83
C ARG A 67 0.25 -8.25 8.26
N THR A 68 1.07 -8.22 7.23
CA THR A 68 1.62 -9.44 6.61
C THR A 68 3.14 -9.47 6.59
N ASP A 69 3.77 -8.51 7.28
CA ASP A 69 5.19 -8.47 7.59
C ASP A 69 5.50 -9.05 8.99
N LEU A 70 4.51 -9.72 9.60
CA LEU A 70 4.59 -10.42 10.88
C LEU A 70 4.41 -11.92 10.69
N ILE A 71 4.99 -12.72 11.61
CA ILE A 71 4.76 -14.16 11.71
C ILE A 71 3.74 -14.39 12.82
N TYR A 72 2.62 -15.03 12.50
CA TYR A 72 1.56 -15.34 13.45
C TYR A 72 1.73 -16.73 14.07
N SER A 73 1.43 -16.85 15.37
CA SER A 73 1.45 -18.12 16.11
C SER A 73 0.44 -19.13 15.55
N GLU A 74 0.60 -20.41 15.88
CA GLU A 74 -0.37 -21.45 15.53
C GLU A 74 -1.74 -21.16 16.12
N GLU A 75 -1.80 -20.84 17.42
CA GLU A 75 -3.03 -20.45 18.12
C GLU A 75 -3.78 -19.31 17.41
N GLN A 76 -3.08 -18.26 16.96
CA GLN A 76 -3.72 -17.15 16.28
C GLN A 76 -4.31 -17.57 14.92
N VAL A 77 -3.61 -18.43 14.18
CA VAL A 77 -4.09 -18.93 12.89
C VAL A 77 -5.25 -19.92 13.07
N GLU A 78 -5.19 -20.79 14.08
CA GLU A 78 -6.31 -21.69 14.44
C GLU A 78 -7.55 -20.89 14.82
N ARG A 79 -7.38 -19.83 15.61
CA ARG A 79 -8.46 -18.89 15.94
C ARG A 79 -9.06 -18.26 14.69
N TRP A 80 -8.23 -17.78 13.76
CA TRP A 80 -8.73 -17.24 12.50
C TRP A 80 -9.47 -18.27 11.66
N ASN A 81 -8.97 -19.50 11.58
CA ASN A 81 -9.63 -20.59 10.88
C ASN A 81 -11.00 -20.97 11.47
N ALA A 82 -11.20 -20.75 12.77
CA ALA A 82 -12.46 -21.02 13.46
C ALA A 82 -13.45 -19.85 13.42
N GLU A 83 -12.96 -18.61 13.44
CA GLU A 83 -13.79 -17.41 13.63
C GLU A 83 -14.03 -16.58 12.37
N TYR A 84 -13.18 -16.68 11.34
CA TYR A 84 -13.25 -15.84 10.14
C TYR A 84 -13.72 -16.61 8.92
N ASP A 85 -14.36 -15.90 7.99
CA ASP A 85 -14.95 -16.48 6.79
C ASP A 85 -14.06 -16.33 5.55
N MET A 86 -13.14 -15.36 5.56
CA MET A 86 -12.30 -15.04 4.41
C MET A 86 -11.11 -14.17 4.79
N PHE A 87 -10.02 -14.28 4.02
CA PHE A 87 -8.91 -13.35 4.02
C PHE A 87 -8.79 -12.61 2.67
N LEU A 88 -8.99 -11.30 2.69
CA LEU A 88 -8.78 -10.42 1.55
C LEU A 88 -7.35 -9.84 1.54
N ILE A 89 -6.69 -9.97 0.40
CA ILE A 89 -5.28 -9.63 0.23
C ILE A 89 -5.14 -8.56 -0.86
N PRO A 90 -5.52 -7.29 -0.59
CA PRO A 90 -5.18 -6.21 -1.50
C PRO A 90 -3.65 -6.03 -1.56
N LEU A 91 -3.11 -6.13 -2.76
CA LEU A 91 -1.68 -5.98 -3.02
C LEU A 91 -1.44 -4.78 -3.92
N ALA A 92 -0.16 -4.41 -4.02
CA ALA A 92 0.33 -3.48 -5.01
C ALA A 92 1.30 -4.22 -5.92
N ASN A 93 2.52 -3.72 -6.04
CA ASN A 93 3.61 -4.32 -6.81
C ASN A 93 4.34 -5.43 -6.02
N ALA A 94 3.62 -6.46 -5.56
CA ALA A 94 4.17 -7.49 -4.69
C ALA A 94 5.19 -8.41 -5.37
N PHE A 95 5.11 -8.59 -6.70
CA PHE A 95 6.15 -9.31 -7.45
C PHE A 95 7.35 -8.39 -7.68
N ARG A 96 8.24 -8.35 -6.69
CA ARG A 96 9.48 -7.57 -6.71
C ARG A 96 10.50 -8.18 -5.76
N THR A 97 11.79 -7.98 -6.07
CA THR A 97 12.89 -8.54 -5.28
C THR A 97 12.87 -8.07 -3.82
N THR A 98 12.57 -6.81 -3.56
CA THR A 98 12.54 -6.24 -2.19
C THR A 98 11.34 -6.67 -1.34
N PHE A 99 10.41 -7.47 -1.89
CA PHE A 99 9.24 -8.00 -1.17
C PHE A 99 9.26 -9.53 -1.08
N LYS A 100 10.37 -10.15 -1.48
CA LYS A 100 10.52 -11.61 -1.54
C LYS A 100 10.28 -12.28 -0.17
N LYS A 101 10.81 -11.68 0.89
CA LYS A 101 10.69 -12.19 2.27
C LYS A 101 9.24 -12.14 2.74
N GLU A 102 8.59 -11.01 2.57
CA GLU A 102 7.20 -10.77 2.96
C GLU A 102 6.25 -11.62 2.11
N LEU A 103 6.53 -11.81 0.82
CA LEU A 103 5.75 -12.69 -0.06
C LEU A 103 5.84 -14.14 0.39
N LYS A 104 7.01 -14.59 0.84
CA LYS A 104 7.17 -15.93 1.45
C LYS A 104 6.37 -16.07 2.74
N MET A 105 6.47 -15.09 3.66
CA MET A 105 5.69 -15.09 4.90
C MET A 105 4.19 -15.11 4.64
N LEU A 106 3.73 -14.34 3.65
CA LEU A 106 2.34 -14.32 3.22
C LEU A 106 1.91 -15.66 2.59
N THR A 107 2.77 -16.29 1.79
CA THR A 107 2.52 -17.63 1.23
C THR A 107 2.36 -18.66 2.35
N ASP A 108 3.23 -18.62 3.35
CA ASP A 108 3.18 -19.53 4.50
C ASP A 108 1.91 -19.32 5.33
N LEU A 109 1.48 -18.07 5.53
CA LEU A 109 0.19 -17.76 6.17
C LEU A 109 -0.99 -18.32 5.37
N VAL A 110 -1.05 -18.09 4.05
CA VAL A 110 -2.13 -18.58 3.18
C VAL A 110 -2.22 -20.12 3.22
N LYS A 111 -1.09 -20.82 3.24
CA LYS A 111 -1.07 -22.29 3.34
C LYS A 111 -1.64 -22.81 4.68
N ARG A 112 -1.41 -22.08 5.77
CA ARG A 112 -1.90 -22.44 7.11
C ARG A 112 -3.37 -22.08 7.34
N LEU A 113 -3.91 -21.15 6.57
CA LEU A 113 -5.32 -20.79 6.62
C LEU A 113 -6.19 -21.84 5.91
N THR A 114 -7.30 -22.24 6.54
CA THR A 114 -8.32 -23.13 5.97
C THR A 114 -9.44 -22.35 5.27
N ILE A 115 -9.52 -21.04 5.53
CA ILE A 115 -10.51 -20.12 4.96
C ILE A 115 -10.10 -19.67 3.54
N PRO A 116 -11.07 -19.24 2.70
CA PRO A 116 -10.78 -18.61 1.41
C PRO A 116 -9.81 -17.44 1.52
N CYS A 117 -8.88 -17.33 0.58
CA CYS A 117 -7.86 -16.27 0.53
C CYS A 117 -7.86 -15.63 -0.86
N VAL A 118 -8.31 -14.37 -0.98
CA VAL A 118 -8.54 -13.72 -2.28
C VAL A 118 -7.57 -12.56 -2.48
N VAL A 119 -6.77 -12.64 -3.56
CA VAL A 119 -5.86 -11.55 -3.96
C VAL A 119 -6.57 -10.57 -4.87
N VAL A 120 -6.67 -9.32 -4.41
CA VAL A 120 -7.33 -8.24 -5.13
C VAL A 120 -6.27 -7.26 -5.66
N GLY A 121 -5.83 -7.52 -6.88
CA GLY A 121 -4.92 -6.65 -7.63
C GLY A 121 -3.47 -6.78 -7.18
N VAL A 122 -2.74 -7.72 -7.78
CA VAL A 122 -1.27 -7.82 -7.66
C VAL A 122 -0.57 -7.36 -8.93
N GLY A 123 0.62 -6.77 -8.79
CA GLY A 123 1.42 -6.23 -9.89
C GLY A 123 2.89 -6.63 -9.86
N LEU A 124 3.52 -6.65 -11.04
CA LEU A 124 4.95 -6.83 -11.25
C LEU A 124 5.70 -5.49 -11.19
N ALA A 125 6.82 -5.45 -10.46
CA ALA A 125 7.77 -4.35 -10.56
C ALA A 125 8.83 -4.64 -11.64
N ARG A 126 8.77 -3.92 -12.77
CA ARG A 126 9.71 -4.05 -13.88
C ARG A 126 10.13 -2.67 -14.41
N SER A 127 11.39 -2.53 -14.82
CA SER A 127 11.88 -1.35 -15.54
C SER A 127 11.27 -1.30 -16.94
N LEU A 128 10.91 -0.09 -17.42
CA LEU A 128 10.38 0.12 -18.78
C LEU A 128 11.37 -0.31 -19.87
N ARG A 129 12.67 -0.20 -19.62
CA ARG A 129 13.73 -0.54 -20.59
C ARG A 129 14.10 -2.03 -20.61
N SER A 130 13.53 -2.84 -19.70
CA SER A 130 13.94 -4.23 -19.52
C SER A 130 13.10 -5.19 -20.33
N ASN A 131 13.73 -5.95 -21.23
CA ASN A 131 13.10 -7.10 -21.91
C ASN A 131 13.16 -8.41 -21.09
N LYS A 132 13.70 -8.36 -19.86
CA LYS A 132 13.79 -9.54 -18.97
C LYS A 132 12.43 -9.89 -18.37
N TRP A 133 12.14 -11.20 -18.36
CA TRP A 133 10.96 -11.83 -17.75
C TRP A 133 11.32 -12.88 -16.68
N THR A 134 12.59 -12.95 -16.33
CA THR A 134 13.13 -13.77 -15.25
C THR A 134 13.60 -12.87 -14.12
N PHE A 135 13.22 -13.23 -12.89
CA PHE A 135 13.49 -12.42 -11.71
C PHE A 135 13.86 -13.27 -10.50
N LEU A 136 14.60 -12.67 -9.56
CA LEU A 136 15.03 -13.34 -8.31
C LEU A 136 13.88 -13.73 -7.37
N HIS A 137 12.68 -13.23 -7.62
CA HIS A 137 11.47 -13.49 -6.85
C HIS A 137 10.50 -14.46 -7.56
N ASP A 138 10.92 -15.08 -8.67
CA ASP A 138 10.06 -15.95 -9.49
C ASP A 138 9.55 -17.17 -8.72
N GLU A 139 10.41 -17.79 -7.93
CA GLU A 139 10.06 -18.95 -7.10
C GLU A 139 9.00 -18.56 -6.07
N GLU A 140 9.22 -17.47 -5.32
CA GLU A 140 8.29 -17.01 -4.30
C GLU A 140 6.97 -16.54 -4.91
N SER A 141 7.01 -15.89 -6.08
CA SER A 141 5.81 -15.42 -6.78
C SER A 141 4.98 -16.60 -7.30
N THR A 142 5.63 -17.60 -7.89
CA THR A 142 4.96 -18.81 -8.35
C THR A 142 4.37 -19.60 -7.19
N ALA A 143 5.12 -19.76 -6.09
CA ALA A 143 4.64 -20.43 -4.89
C ALA A 143 3.44 -19.72 -4.25
N PHE A 144 3.48 -18.38 -4.19
CA PHE A 144 2.39 -17.56 -3.70
C PHE A 144 1.13 -17.72 -4.54
N VAL A 145 1.25 -17.57 -5.86
CA VAL A 145 0.11 -17.70 -6.79
C VAL A 145 -0.53 -19.09 -6.68
N ARG A 146 0.27 -20.16 -6.61
CA ARG A 146 -0.25 -21.53 -6.41
C ARG A 146 -1.00 -21.67 -5.09
N ALA A 147 -0.43 -21.19 -3.98
CA ALA A 147 -1.06 -21.28 -2.67
C ALA A 147 -2.40 -20.51 -2.61
N VAL A 148 -2.48 -19.35 -3.27
CA VAL A 148 -3.72 -18.56 -3.35
C VAL A 148 -4.77 -19.25 -4.22
N LEU A 149 -4.38 -19.89 -5.34
CA LEU A 149 -5.30 -20.62 -6.21
C LEU A 149 -5.91 -21.88 -5.57
N GLU A 150 -5.28 -22.43 -4.54
CA GLU A 150 -5.89 -23.49 -3.72
C GLU A 150 -7.02 -22.96 -2.82
N LYS A 151 -7.13 -21.63 -2.67
CA LYS A 151 -8.02 -20.94 -1.71
C LYS A 151 -8.93 -19.89 -2.36
N SER A 152 -8.83 -19.67 -3.67
CA SER A 152 -9.60 -18.69 -4.44
C SER A 152 -10.00 -19.27 -5.79
N SER A 153 -11.03 -18.70 -6.40
CA SER A 153 -11.47 -19.13 -7.72
C SER A 153 -10.60 -18.52 -8.82
N ILE A 154 -10.17 -17.27 -8.65
CA ILE A 154 -9.32 -16.56 -9.61
C ILE A 154 -8.58 -15.41 -8.93
N ILE A 155 -7.37 -15.08 -9.39
CA ILE A 155 -6.56 -13.96 -8.88
C ILE A 155 -6.78 -12.69 -9.72
N GLY A 156 -6.95 -11.54 -9.06
CA GLY A 156 -6.98 -10.24 -9.73
C GLY A 156 -5.58 -9.67 -9.92
N VAL A 157 -5.19 -9.33 -11.14
CA VAL A 157 -3.94 -8.61 -11.44
C VAL A 157 -4.19 -7.16 -11.88
N ARG A 158 -3.17 -6.32 -11.71
CA ARG A 158 -3.26 -4.87 -11.93
C ARG A 158 -3.20 -4.43 -13.40
N GLY A 159 -2.76 -5.28 -14.32
CA GLY A 159 -2.75 -4.98 -15.74
C GLY A 159 -2.05 -6.04 -16.58
N GLU A 160 -1.90 -5.72 -17.87
CA GLU A 160 -1.42 -6.66 -18.89
C GLU A 160 0.04 -7.07 -18.74
N ILE A 161 0.89 -6.21 -18.16
CA ILE A 161 2.32 -6.55 -17.96
C ILE A 161 2.45 -7.69 -16.93
N THR A 162 1.65 -7.62 -15.86
CA THR A 162 1.58 -8.63 -14.83
C THR A 162 0.89 -9.89 -15.32
N ALA A 163 -0.17 -9.76 -16.14
CA ALA A 163 -0.81 -10.88 -16.82
C ALA A 163 0.19 -11.65 -17.70
N GLU A 164 1.00 -10.93 -18.48
CA GLU A 164 2.05 -11.52 -19.32
C GLU A 164 3.10 -12.26 -18.50
N TYR A 165 3.53 -11.68 -17.38
CA TYR A 165 4.42 -12.35 -16.45
C TYR A 165 3.84 -13.68 -15.94
N LEU A 166 2.58 -13.70 -15.51
CA LEU A 166 1.93 -14.91 -15.02
C LEU A 166 1.74 -15.96 -16.13
N LYS A 167 1.42 -15.56 -17.37
CA LYS A 167 1.39 -16.47 -18.53
C LYS A 167 2.72 -17.18 -18.71
N GLN A 168 3.83 -16.44 -18.65
CA GLN A 168 5.17 -17.02 -18.80
C GLN A 168 5.55 -17.96 -17.64
N LYS A 169 4.91 -17.83 -16.46
CA LYS A 169 5.05 -18.79 -15.35
C LYS A 169 4.09 -19.98 -15.44
N GLY A 170 3.31 -20.08 -16.52
CA GLY A 170 2.42 -21.20 -16.80
C GLY A 170 1.01 -21.07 -16.21
N PHE A 171 0.61 -19.89 -15.73
CA PHE A 171 -0.76 -19.61 -15.28
C PHE A 171 -1.62 -19.14 -16.47
N ARG A 172 -2.91 -19.47 -16.44
CA ARG A 172 -3.84 -19.24 -17.55
C ARG A 172 -4.75 -18.01 -17.29
N PRO A 173 -4.86 -17.08 -18.25
CA PRO A 173 -5.85 -16.00 -18.21
C PRO A 173 -7.29 -16.55 -18.09
N GLU A 174 -8.15 -15.80 -17.42
CA GLU A 174 -9.58 -16.08 -17.17
C GLU A 174 -9.88 -17.42 -16.48
N LYS A 175 -8.84 -18.09 -15.98
CA LYS A 175 -8.96 -19.33 -15.20
C LYS A 175 -8.16 -19.26 -13.90
N ASP A 176 -6.89 -18.89 -14.01
CA ASP A 176 -6.01 -18.76 -12.85
C ASP A 176 -5.90 -17.26 -12.45
N PHE A 177 -5.99 -16.33 -13.40
CA PHE A 177 -6.02 -14.90 -13.10
C PHE A 177 -6.85 -14.10 -14.11
N THR A 178 -7.29 -12.90 -13.74
CA THR A 178 -7.94 -11.93 -14.62
C THR A 178 -7.46 -10.51 -14.32
N VAL A 179 -7.56 -9.62 -15.31
CA VAL A 179 -7.02 -8.25 -15.23
C VAL A 179 -8.09 -7.28 -14.71
N ILE A 180 -7.95 -6.87 -13.46
CA ILE A 180 -8.94 -6.01 -12.77
C ILE A 180 -8.48 -4.57 -12.57
N GLY A 181 -7.22 -4.24 -12.85
CA GLY A 181 -6.67 -2.93 -12.52
C GLY A 181 -6.39 -2.74 -11.02
N CYS A 182 -6.24 -1.48 -10.59
CA CYS A 182 -6.20 -1.13 -9.17
C CYS A 182 -7.61 -0.84 -8.64
N PRO A 183 -8.03 -1.42 -7.49
CA PRO A 183 -9.33 -1.14 -6.87
C PRO A 183 -9.59 0.33 -6.56
N SER A 184 -8.54 1.15 -6.44
CA SER A 184 -8.64 2.57 -6.08
C SER A 184 -9.62 3.35 -6.96
N LEU A 185 -9.68 3.08 -8.28
CA LEU A 185 -10.57 3.82 -9.18
C LEU A 185 -12.05 3.41 -9.07
N TYR A 186 -12.35 2.26 -8.47
CA TYR A 186 -13.72 1.79 -8.29
C TYR A 186 -14.35 2.27 -6.99
N MET A 187 -13.64 3.11 -6.22
CA MET A 187 -14.06 3.54 -4.88
C MET A 187 -15.48 4.10 -4.86
N PHE A 188 -15.89 4.84 -5.88
CA PHE A 188 -17.21 5.48 -5.98
C PHE A 188 -18.11 4.88 -7.08
N GLY A 189 -17.84 3.63 -7.47
CA GLY A 189 -18.70 2.90 -8.40
C GLY A 189 -18.66 3.43 -9.83
N ASP A 190 -19.83 3.55 -10.46
CA ASP A 190 -20.02 3.64 -11.91
C ASP A 190 -19.53 4.91 -12.59
N ALA A 191 -19.36 6.00 -11.84
CA ALA A 191 -19.03 7.31 -12.37
C ALA A 191 -17.73 7.83 -11.77
N LEU A 192 -16.89 8.40 -12.62
CA LEU A 192 -15.80 9.28 -12.21
C LEU A 192 -16.30 10.72 -12.27
N PRO A 193 -15.81 11.60 -11.40
CA PRO A 193 -16.09 13.02 -11.52
C PRO A 193 -15.51 13.57 -12.83
N VAL A 194 -16.26 14.46 -13.47
CA VAL A 194 -15.79 15.14 -14.69
C VAL A 194 -14.59 16.02 -14.33
N PRO A 195 -13.45 15.90 -15.04
CA PRO A 195 -12.28 16.72 -14.80
C PRO A 195 -12.61 18.20 -14.96
N LYS A 196 -12.15 19.02 -14.02
CA LYS A 196 -12.21 20.48 -14.12
C LYS A 196 -11.54 20.96 -15.42
N GLN A 197 -12.18 21.90 -16.10
CA GLN A 197 -11.63 22.59 -17.26
C GLN A 197 -11.17 23.98 -16.82
N THR A 198 -9.86 24.23 -16.84
CA THR A 198 -9.25 25.51 -16.46
C THR A 198 -8.12 25.82 -17.43
N GLU A 199 -7.99 27.06 -17.89
CA GLU A 199 -6.79 27.48 -18.62
C GLU A 199 -5.62 27.63 -17.63
N LEU A 200 -4.52 26.91 -17.86
CA LEU A 200 -3.36 26.97 -16.98
C LEU A 200 -2.54 28.23 -17.24
N SER A 201 -2.15 28.86 -16.14
CA SER A 201 -1.25 30.02 -16.09
C SER A 201 -0.30 29.88 -14.89
N PRO A 202 0.77 30.69 -14.78
CA PRO A 202 1.65 30.67 -13.61
C PRO A 202 0.94 30.87 -12.26
N LYS A 203 -0.28 31.45 -12.25
CA LYS A 203 -1.12 31.62 -11.03
C LYS A 203 -2.02 30.43 -10.74
N SER A 204 -1.95 29.34 -11.50
CA SER A 204 -2.80 28.17 -11.28
C SER A 204 -2.35 27.39 -10.06
N LYS A 205 -3.31 26.75 -9.37
CA LYS A 205 -3.05 25.87 -8.24
C LYS A 205 -2.73 24.48 -8.77
N VAL A 206 -1.46 24.08 -8.68
CA VAL A 206 -0.99 22.84 -9.29
C VAL A 206 -0.35 21.95 -8.25
N THR A 207 -0.71 20.67 -8.23
CA THR A 207 -0.02 19.71 -7.37
C THR A 207 0.92 18.84 -8.16
N MET A 208 2.06 18.54 -7.57
CA MET A 208 3.04 17.61 -8.13
C MET A 208 3.31 16.45 -7.18
N ASN A 209 3.70 15.30 -7.75
CA ASN A 209 4.09 14.14 -6.99
C ASN A 209 5.22 13.35 -7.67
N PHE A 210 6.25 13.01 -6.91
CA PHE A 210 7.38 12.21 -7.39
C PHE A 210 8.05 11.42 -6.26
N LYS A 211 9.17 10.78 -6.56
CA LYS A 211 10.02 10.04 -5.60
C LYS A 211 11.48 10.33 -5.93
N ALA A 212 12.35 10.26 -4.94
CA ALA A 212 13.79 10.44 -5.13
C ALA A 212 14.40 9.47 -6.16
N GLY A 213 14.00 8.19 -6.13
CA GLY A 213 14.53 7.15 -7.03
C GLY A 213 13.90 7.12 -8.42
N LEU A 214 13.63 8.26 -9.04
CA LEU A 214 13.23 8.36 -10.46
C LEU A 214 14.46 8.39 -11.37
N PRO A 215 14.30 8.08 -12.68
CA PRO A 215 15.28 8.47 -13.67
C PRO A 215 15.56 9.98 -13.59
N GLU A 216 16.83 10.37 -13.64
CA GLU A 216 17.28 11.75 -13.44
C GLU A 216 16.55 12.75 -14.34
N ASN A 217 16.47 12.47 -15.65
CA ASN A 217 15.77 13.31 -16.61
C ASN A 217 14.30 13.55 -16.24
N LEU A 218 13.60 12.52 -15.76
CA LEU A 218 12.20 12.62 -15.36
C LEU A 218 12.05 13.40 -14.05
N TYR A 219 12.94 13.18 -13.08
CA TYR A 219 12.91 13.94 -11.83
C TYR A 219 13.13 15.44 -12.09
N THR A 220 14.18 15.79 -12.83
CA THR A 220 14.52 17.19 -13.18
C THR A 220 13.35 17.85 -13.89
N PHE A 221 12.78 17.20 -14.91
CA PHE A 221 11.60 17.68 -15.61
C PHE A 221 10.44 17.97 -14.63
N LEU A 222 10.05 17.01 -13.80
CA LEU A 222 8.90 17.19 -12.89
C LEU A 222 9.11 18.33 -11.88
N ARG A 223 10.33 18.47 -11.34
CA ARG A 223 10.70 19.54 -10.41
C ARG A 223 10.56 20.91 -11.08
N GLU A 224 11.26 21.10 -12.20
CA GLU A 224 11.30 22.39 -12.91
C GLU A 224 9.92 22.82 -13.41
N GLN A 225 9.12 21.87 -13.90
CA GLN A 225 7.75 22.17 -14.33
C GLN A 225 6.86 22.60 -13.17
N GLY A 226 7.10 22.10 -11.97
CA GLY A 226 6.42 22.56 -10.76
C GLY A 226 6.82 23.98 -10.35
N GLU A 227 8.06 24.39 -10.60
CA GLU A 227 8.58 25.72 -10.27
C GLU A 227 7.98 26.83 -11.15
N ARG A 228 7.37 26.47 -12.29
CA ARG A 228 6.68 27.41 -13.19
C ARG A 228 5.38 27.99 -12.62
N PHE A 229 4.83 27.38 -11.58
CA PHE A 229 3.58 27.81 -10.97
C PHE A 229 3.83 28.40 -9.58
N ASP A 230 3.29 29.59 -9.32
CA ASP A 230 3.44 30.33 -8.07
C ASP A 230 2.78 29.61 -6.88
N HIS A 231 1.76 28.80 -7.17
CA HIS A 231 0.97 28.06 -6.19
C HIS A 231 1.15 26.55 -6.33
N SER A 232 2.33 26.09 -6.77
CA SER A 232 2.58 24.65 -6.84
C SER A 232 2.85 24.04 -5.46
N VAL A 233 2.30 22.84 -5.23
CA VAL A 233 2.47 22.08 -4.00
C VAL A 233 2.95 20.66 -4.28
N PHE A 234 4.05 20.26 -3.67
CA PHE A 234 4.53 18.88 -3.69
C PHE A 234 3.79 18.04 -2.62
N ILE A 235 3.06 17.02 -3.07
CA ILE A 235 2.39 16.06 -2.17
C ILE A 235 3.33 14.88 -1.90
N THR A 236 3.86 14.82 -0.69
CA THR A 236 4.70 13.70 -0.22
C THR A 236 3.85 12.45 -0.01
N GLN A 237 4.43 11.30 -0.31
CA GLN A 237 3.71 10.03 -0.25
C GLN A 237 4.55 8.91 0.36
N VAL A 238 5.83 9.13 0.63
CA VAL A 238 6.71 8.16 1.28
C VAL A 238 6.89 8.52 2.75
N ILE A 239 6.93 7.50 3.60
CA ILE A 239 6.91 7.70 5.05
C ILE A 239 8.08 8.53 5.55
N GLU A 240 9.27 8.35 4.96
CA GLU A 240 10.46 9.13 5.29
C GLU A 240 10.30 10.61 4.89
N GLU A 241 9.69 10.90 3.73
CA GLU A 241 9.38 12.28 3.32
C GLU A 241 8.44 12.94 4.34
N ILE A 242 7.40 12.21 4.76
CA ILE A 242 6.40 12.71 5.71
C ILE A 242 7.01 12.89 7.11
N ARG A 243 7.96 12.03 7.53
CA ARG A 243 8.70 12.22 8.79
C ARG A 243 9.54 13.50 8.75
N THR A 244 10.21 13.79 7.64
CA THR A 244 10.92 15.06 7.45
C THR A 244 9.97 16.24 7.52
N VAL A 245 8.84 16.19 6.80
CA VAL A 245 7.80 17.24 6.83
C VAL A 245 7.20 17.39 8.24
N TYR A 246 6.99 16.29 8.98
CA TYR A 246 6.29 16.32 10.27
C TYR A 246 7.18 16.78 11.43
N VAL A 247 8.38 16.20 11.58
CA VAL A 247 9.26 16.37 12.75
C VAL A 247 10.71 16.72 12.39
N GLY A 248 11.04 16.87 11.11
CA GLY A 248 12.40 17.17 10.70
C GLY A 248 13.38 16.02 10.76
N GLU A 249 12.88 14.78 10.73
CA GLU A 249 13.76 13.62 10.66
C GLU A 249 14.59 13.70 9.36
N PRO A 250 15.93 13.59 9.41
CA PRO A 250 16.77 13.70 8.23
C PRO A 250 16.42 12.66 7.17
N TYR A 251 16.02 13.11 5.98
CA TYR A 251 15.78 12.24 4.84
C TYR A 251 17.07 11.68 4.24
N PHE A 252 18.09 12.54 4.19
CA PHE A 252 19.42 12.22 3.69
C PHE A 252 20.25 11.60 4.80
N THR A 253 20.69 10.38 4.55
CA THR A 253 21.56 9.60 5.42
C THR A 253 22.81 9.19 4.64
N GLU A 254 23.87 8.81 5.36
CA GLU A 254 25.10 8.29 4.72
C GLU A 254 24.84 7.09 3.79
N GLU A 255 23.78 6.32 4.04
CA GLU A 255 23.45 5.11 3.27
C GLU A 255 22.67 5.38 1.97
N ASN A 256 22.00 6.54 1.88
CA ASN A 256 21.08 6.85 0.79
C ASN A 256 21.43 8.14 0.01
N LYS A 257 22.38 8.96 0.49
CA LYS A 257 22.73 10.26 -0.12
C LYS A 257 23.08 10.17 -1.60
N ASP A 258 23.76 9.10 -2.02
CA ASP A 258 24.16 8.90 -3.42
C ASP A 258 23.00 8.45 -4.33
N LYS A 259 21.84 8.12 -3.76
CA LYS A 259 20.64 7.64 -4.47
C LYS A 259 19.53 8.68 -4.56
N ILE A 260 19.73 9.84 -3.95
CA ILE A 260 18.75 10.92 -3.87
C ILE A 260 19.36 12.13 -4.58
N PRO A 261 18.61 12.81 -5.47
CA PRO A 261 19.07 14.05 -6.07
C PRO A 261 19.47 15.07 -5.00
N ALA A 262 20.59 15.78 -5.20
CA ALA A 262 21.10 16.75 -4.23
C ALA A 262 20.14 17.92 -3.98
N ASP A 263 19.30 18.25 -4.96
CA ASP A 263 18.26 19.27 -4.90
C ASP A 263 16.87 18.70 -4.51
N TYR A 264 16.78 17.44 -4.07
CA TYR A 264 15.50 16.86 -3.64
C TYR A 264 14.92 17.66 -2.47
N PRO A 265 13.61 17.97 -2.46
CA PRO A 265 13.04 19.00 -1.58
C PRO A 265 12.82 18.52 -0.13
N MET A 266 13.73 17.69 0.41
CA MET A 266 13.68 17.10 1.76
C MET A 266 14.78 17.66 2.68
N HIS A 267 15.01 18.97 2.59
CA HIS A 267 15.86 19.76 3.49
C HIS A 267 15.05 20.92 4.04
N PHE A 268 15.24 21.27 5.32
CA PHE A 268 14.52 22.38 5.93
C PHE A 268 14.74 23.71 5.22
N ASP A 269 15.94 23.93 4.73
CA ASP A 269 16.41 25.12 4.06
C ASP A 269 15.83 25.25 2.63
N HIS A 270 15.21 24.19 2.12
CA HIS A 270 14.66 24.16 0.77
C HIS A 270 13.48 25.15 0.66
N PRO A 271 13.39 25.98 -0.41
CA PRO A 271 12.31 26.96 -0.56
C PRO A 271 10.92 26.37 -0.40
N MET A 272 10.64 25.21 -1.01
CA MET A 272 9.33 24.57 -0.86
C MET A 272 8.96 24.18 0.60
N MET A 273 9.95 23.87 1.45
CA MET A 273 9.70 23.61 2.89
C MET A 273 9.41 24.92 3.64
N GLN A 274 10.11 26.01 3.32
CA GLN A 274 9.96 27.32 3.96
C GLN A 274 8.68 28.05 3.54
N ASP A 275 8.25 27.86 2.29
CA ASP A 275 7.12 28.56 1.68
C ASP A 275 5.79 27.79 1.82
N ASP A 276 5.74 26.73 2.61
CA ASP A 276 4.56 25.85 2.78
C ASP A 276 4.07 25.23 1.45
N ARG A 277 5.01 24.88 0.56
CA ARG A 277 4.74 24.28 -0.76
C ARG A 277 5.00 22.77 -0.80
N ILE A 278 5.10 22.12 0.36
CA ILE A 278 5.17 20.66 0.51
C ILE A 278 4.18 20.24 1.57
N VAL A 279 3.37 19.21 1.30
CA VAL A 279 2.44 18.67 2.28
C VAL A 279 2.57 17.16 2.42
N GLY A 280 2.35 16.66 3.63
CA GLY A 280 2.13 15.25 3.92
C GLY A 280 0.64 14.90 3.97
N VAL A 281 0.29 13.70 3.50
CA VAL A 281 -1.07 13.18 3.51
C VAL A 281 -1.11 11.84 4.25
N LEU A 282 -1.92 11.71 5.30
CA LEU A 282 -2.05 10.44 6.06
C LEU A 282 -3.48 9.91 6.12
N ASP A 283 -4.43 10.60 5.49
CA ASP A 283 -5.81 10.17 5.33
C ASP A 283 -6.32 10.54 3.93
N ILE A 284 -7.23 9.73 3.40
CA ILE A 284 -7.73 9.88 2.02
C ILE A 284 -8.68 11.07 1.88
N ASP A 285 -9.45 11.40 2.93
CA ASP A 285 -10.47 12.46 2.85
C ASP A 285 -9.82 13.84 2.76
N SER A 286 -8.85 14.12 3.63
CA SER A 286 -8.08 15.38 3.59
C SER A 286 -7.31 15.50 2.29
N TRP A 287 -6.80 14.38 1.76
CA TRP A 287 -6.12 14.36 0.48
C TRP A 287 -7.07 14.71 -0.68
N PHE A 288 -8.24 14.07 -0.76
CA PHE A 288 -9.22 14.36 -1.81
C PHE A 288 -9.79 15.77 -1.68
N ASN A 289 -10.10 16.21 -0.45
CA ASN A 289 -10.59 17.56 -0.19
C ASN A 289 -9.57 18.63 -0.62
N PHE A 290 -8.29 18.42 -0.35
CA PHE A 290 -7.23 19.32 -0.82
C PHE A 290 -7.11 19.32 -2.34
N LEU A 291 -7.09 18.14 -2.96
CA LEU A 291 -6.98 17.99 -4.40
C LEU A 291 -8.16 18.64 -5.13
N SER A 292 -9.40 18.49 -4.65
CA SER A 292 -10.60 19.06 -5.28
C SER A 292 -10.56 20.59 -5.47
N GLN A 293 -9.64 21.28 -4.79
CA GLN A 293 -9.43 22.73 -4.88
C GLN A 293 -8.33 23.14 -5.87
N GLN A 294 -7.66 22.18 -6.50
CA GLN A 294 -6.56 22.39 -7.43
C GLN A 294 -7.07 22.46 -8.88
N ASP A 295 -6.27 23.07 -9.74
CA ASP A 295 -6.56 23.19 -11.17
C ASP A 295 -5.99 22.02 -11.97
N PHE A 296 -4.84 21.48 -11.54
CA PHE A 296 -4.15 20.40 -12.23
C PHE A 296 -3.25 19.61 -11.28
N ASN A 297 -3.07 18.32 -11.56
CA ASN A 297 -2.11 17.47 -10.86
C ASN A 297 -1.22 16.72 -11.84
N PHE A 298 0.09 16.70 -11.64
CA PHE A 298 0.97 15.88 -12.48
C PHE A 298 2.03 15.15 -11.67
N GLY A 299 2.53 14.03 -12.20
CA GLY A 299 3.63 13.34 -11.55
C GLY A 299 3.74 11.85 -11.83
N SER A 300 4.64 11.21 -11.11
CA SER A 300 5.03 9.80 -11.33
C SER A 300 4.44 8.81 -10.32
N ARG A 301 3.72 9.28 -9.28
CA ARG A 301 3.05 8.41 -8.32
C ARG A 301 1.65 8.08 -8.82
N ILE A 302 1.43 6.81 -9.16
CA ILE A 302 0.13 6.37 -9.69
C ILE A 302 -1.04 6.73 -8.77
N HIS A 303 -0.93 6.47 -7.45
CA HIS A 303 -2.04 6.75 -6.54
C HIS A 303 -2.25 8.24 -6.25
N GLY A 304 -1.21 9.08 -6.36
CA GLY A 304 -1.40 10.53 -6.30
C GLY A 304 -2.18 11.07 -7.50
N ASN A 305 -1.91 10.53 -8.69
CA ASN A 305 -2.67 10.87 -9.88
C ASN A 305 -4.09 10.28 -9.87
N ILE A 306 -4.28 9.06 -9.33
CA ILE A 306 -5.63 8.50 -9.13
C ILE A 306 -6.41 9.31 -8.10
N ALA A 307 -5.78 9.79 -7.02
CA ALA A 307 -6.43 10.68 -6.06
C ALA A 307 -6.97 11.94 -6.75
N ALA A 308 -6.20 12.51 -7.69
CA ALA A 308 -6.64 13.66 -8.48
C ALA A 308 -7.84 13.31 -9.36
N VAL A 309 -7.81 12.18 -10.09
CA VAL A 309 -8.96 11.69 -10.88
C VAL A 309 -10.20 11.55 -10.00
N LEU A 310 -10.08 10.91 -8.85
CA LEU A 310 -11.20 10.71 -7.91
C LEU A 310 -11.72 12.02 -7.30
N SER A 311 -10.92 13.08 -7.34
CA SER A 311 -11.27 14.41 -6.83
C SER A 311 -11.78 15.36 -7.92
N GLY A 312 -11.94 14.89 -9.16
CA GLY A 312 -12.38 15.73 -10.30
C GLY A 312 -11.30 16.67 -10.83
N VAL A 313 -10.04 16.41 -10.50
CA VAL A 313 -8.89 17.21 -10.94
C VAL A 313 -8.26 16.53 -12.14
N PRO A 314 -8.06 17.24 -13.28
CA PRO A 314 -7.33 16.71 -14.41
C PRO A 314 -5.91 16.36 -13.97
N CYS A 315 -5.42 15.20 -14.44
CA CYS A 315 -4.05 14.80 -14.16
C CYS A 315 -3.29 14.25 -15.38
N TYR A 316 -1.97 14.34 -15.31
CA TYR A 316 -1.07 13.76 -16.31
C TYR A 316 0.03 12.94 -15.64
N ILE A 317 0.13 11.68 -16.05
CA ILE A 317 1.05 10.71 -15.46
C ILE A 317 2.37 10.70 -16.23
N TYR A 318 3.47 10.70 -15.48
CA TYR A 318 4.81 10.52 -16.02
C TYR A 318 5.41 9.21 -15.49
N ALA A 319 5.29 8.15 -16.27
CA ALA A 319 5.66 6.81 -15.86
C ALA A 319 7.18 6.60 -15.91
N GLY A 320 7.78 6.44 -14.73
CA GLY A 320 9.19 6.04 -14.58
C GLY A 320 9.43 4.53 -14.61
N ASP A 321 8.38 3.71 -14.41
CA ASP A 321 8.48 2.24 -14.43
C ASP A 321 7.17 1.58 -14.87
N CYS A 322 7.21 0.26 -15.14
CA CYS A 322 6.06 -0.49 -15.66
C CYS A 322 4.86 -0.49 -14.71
N ARG A 323 5.04 -0.32 -13.39
CA ARG A 323 3.93 -0.39 -12.42
C ARG A 323 2.95 0.77 -12.62
N VAL A 324 3.50 1.93 -12.97
CA VAL A 324 2.73 3.15 -13.22
C VAL A 324 2.11 3.07 -14.61
N LYS A 325 2.91 2.70 -15.62
CA LYS A 325 2.46 2.58 -17.02
C LYS A 325 1.34 1.56 -17.17
N GLU A 326 1.46 0.39 -16.55
CA GLU A 326 0.45 -0.68 -16.59
C GLU A 326 -0.93 -0.18 -16.13
N LEU A 327 -0.97 0.54 -15.01
CA LEU A 327 -2.22 1.04 -14.44
C LEU A 327 -2.78 2.22 -15.25
N ALA A 328 -1.91 3.11 -15.72
CA ALA A 328 -2.31 4.21 -16.59
C ALA A 328 -2.93 3.68 -17.89
N ASP A 329 -2.31 2.68 -18.51
CA ASP A 329 -2.79 2.05 -19.75
C ASP A 329 -4.14 1.36 -19.55
N PHE A 330 -4.26 0.54 -18.50
CA PHE A 330 -5.49 -0.22 -18.22
C PHE A 330 -6.68 0.70 -17.97
N HIS A 331 -6.46 1.80 -17.23
CA HIS A 331 -7.51 2.76 -16.91
C HIS A 331 -7.65 3.89 -17.93
N HIS A 332 -6.77 3.96 -18.93
CA HIS A 332 -6.71 5.02 -19.93
C HIS A 332 -6.54 6.42 -19.33
N ILE A 333 -5.72 6.55 -18.29
CA ILE A 333 -5.32 7.85 -17.74
C ILE A 333 -4.20 8.42 -18.62
N PRO A 334 -4.26 9.72 -19.03
CA PRO A 334 -3.20 10.36 -19.81
C PRO A 334 -1.82 10.13 -19.19
N CYS A 335 -0.90 9.63 -20.01
CA CYS A 335 0.40 9.17 -19.55
C CYS A 335 1.46 9.27 -20.64
N ILE A 336 2.66 9.69 -20.24
CA ILE A 336 3.90 9.56 -21.03
C ILE A 336 4.93 8.76 -20.24
N THR A 337 5.92 8.15 -20.90
CA THR A 337 7.01 7.46 -20.19
C THR A 337 8.26 8.33 -20.07
N ALA A 338 9.12 8.02 -19.10
CA ALA A 338 10.41 8.69 -18.95
C ALA A 338 11.33 8.60 -20.19
N GLY A 339 11.09 7.62 -21.07
CA GLY A 339 11.85 7.42 -22.30
C GLY A 339 11.32 8.23 -23.49
N ASP A 340 10.07 8.70 -23.41
CA ASP A 340 9.40 9.47 -24.48
C ASP A 340 9.42 10.98 -24.17
N LEU A 341 10.09 11.39 -23.09
CA LEU A 341 10.31 12.81 -22.79
C LEU A 341 11.32 13.39 -23.78
N GLU A 342 10.91 14.45 -24.47
CA GLU A 342 11.75 15.20 -25.42
C GLU A 342 12.00 16.62 -24.91
N ASP A 343 13.07 17.24 -25.41
CA ASP A 343 13.38 18.64 -25.11
C ASP A 343 12.26 19.58 -25.59
N GLY A 344 11.92 20.56 -24.77
CA GLY A 344 10.87 21.54 -25.08
C GLY A 344 9.44 21.07 -24.76
N MET A 345 9.23 19.82 -24.34
CA MET A 345 7.96 19.40 -23.76
C MET A 345 7.68 20.17 -22.47
N ASP A 346 6.41 20.41 -22.19
CA ASP A 346 6.01 20.96 -20.90
C ASP A 346 4.65 20.49 -20.39
N VAL A 347 4.39 20.73 -19.10
CA VAL A 347 3.16 20.23 -18.45
C VAL A 347 1.90 20.97 -18.87
N ILE A 348 2.00 22.19 -19.38
CA ILE A 348 0.85 22.96 -19.89
C ILE A 348 0.41 22.37 -21.22
N ASP A 349 1.35 22.15 -22.14
CA ASP A 349 1.11 21.45 -23.40
C ASP A 349 0.53 20.05 -23.18
N MET A 350 1.06 19.31 -22.20
CA MET A 350 0.55 17.98 -21.86
C MET A 350 -0.87 18.04 -21.27
N TYR A 351 -1.17 19.07 -20.46
CA TYR A 351 -2.52 19.32 -19.96
C TYR A 351 -3.50 19.57 -21.11
N GLU A 352 -3.15 20.43 -22.06
CA GLU A 352 -4.02 20.76 -23.21
C GLU A 352 -4.26 19.56 -24.14
N LYS A 353 -3.26 18.68 -24.29
CA LYS A 353 -3.35 17.47 -25.12
C LYS A 353 -3.99 16.28 -24.40
N ALA A 354 -4.29 16.38 -23.10
CA ALA A 354 -4.79 15.28 -22.30
C ALA A 354 -6.21 14.88 -22.71
N ASP A 355 -6.41 13.61 -23.09
CA ASP A 355 -7.74 13.05 -23.39
C ASP A 355 -8.22 12.12 -22.28
N TYR A 356 -9.27 12.54 -21.57
CA TYR A 356 -9.93 11.75 -20.53
C TYR A 356 -11.16 10.97 -21.04
N SER A 357 -11.49 11.06 -22.33
CA SER A 357 -12.70 10.45 -22.89
C SER A 357 -12.70 8.94 -22.74
N ARG A 358 -11.55 8.28 -23.01
CA ARG A 358 -11.40 6.83 -22.85
C ARG A 358 -11.43 6.36 -21.40
N LEU A 359 -10.91 7.18 -20.48
CA LEU A 359 -11.01 6.94 -19.05
C LEU A 359 -12.49 6.86 -18.66
N HIS A 360 -13.31 7.84 -19.04
CA HIS A 360 -14.73 7.87 -18.67
C HIS A 360 -15.56 6.81 -19.40
N ALA A 361 -15.41 6.68 -20.72
CA ALA A 361 -16.24 5.80 -21.54
C ALA A 361 -16.14 4.32 -21.12
N GLY A 362 -14.95 3.84 -20.75
CA GLY A 362 -14.75 2.45 -20.32
C GLY A 362 -14.87 2.20 -18.82
N HIS A 363 -15.09 3.23 -17.99
CA HIS A 363 -15.04 3.08 -16.52
C HIS A 363 -16.12 2.15 -16.00
N LYS A 364 -17.35 2.32 -16.48
CA LYS A 364 -18.50 1.50 -16.06
C LYS A 364 -18.29 0.01 -16.36
N ASP A 365 -17.65 -0.32 -17.47
CA ASP A 365 -17.34 -1.70 -17.86
C ASP A 365 -16.25 -2.28 -16.97
N ARG A 366 -15.20 -1.50 -16.67
CA ARG A 366 -14.15 -1.90 -15.72
C ARG A 366 -14.70 -2.11 -14.31
N VAL A 367 -15.65 -1.29 -13.85
CA VAL A 367 -16.38 -1.50 -12.59
C VAL A 367 -17.15 -2.81 -12.64
N SER A 368 -17.88 -3.09 -13.72
CA SER A 368 -18.62 -4.36 -13.89
C SER A 368 -17.69 -5.56 -13.76
N HIS A 369 -16.58 -5.55 -14.50
CA HIS A 369 -15.59 -6.62 -14.47
C HIS A 369 -14.98 -6.81 -13.06
N TYR A 370 -14.70 -5.72 -12.35
CA TYR A 370 -14.24 -5.79 -10.96
C TYR A 370 -15.28 -6.40 -10.01
N LEU A 371 -16.56 -6.05 -10.15
CA LEU A 371 -17.64 -6.63 -9.35
C LEU A 371 -17.83 -8.12 -9.67
N ASP A 372 -17.76 -8.51 -10.94
CA ASP A 372 -17.81 -9.91 -11.38
C ASP A 372 -16.65 -10.71 -10.78
N PHE A 373 -15.44 -10.13 -10.74
CA PHE A 373 -14.28 -10.74 -10.08
C PHE A 373 -14.51 -10.99 -8.58
N LEU A 374 -15.12 -10.03 -7.88
CA LEU A 374 -15.49 -10.20 -6.47
C LEU A 374 -16.54 -11.31 -6.29
N ASP A 375 -17.54 -11.34 -7.17
CA ASP A 375 -18.64 -12.32 -7.14
C ASP A 375 -18.17 -13.74 -7.42
N VAL A 376 -17.30 -13.94 -8.42
CA VAL A 376 -16.67 -15.23 -8.73
C VAL A 376 -15.87 -15.77 -7.54
N ASN A 377 -15.21 -14.87 -6.79
CA ASN A 377 -14.50 -15.21 -5.56
C ASN A 377 -15.40 -15.25 -4.31
N LYS A 378 -16.71 -15.03 -4.46
CA LYS A 378 -17.70 -15.02 -3.38
C LYS A 378 -17.40 -14.00 -2.27
N VAL A 379 -16.72 -12.91 -2.62
CA VAL A 379 -16.43 -11.82 -1.70
C VAL A 379 -17.75 -11.08 -1.42
N PRO A 380 -18.18 -10.93 -0.15
CA PRO A 380 -19.34 -10.11 0.15
C PRO A 380 -19.05 -8.65 -0.23
N ARG A 381 -20.00 -8.01 -0.90
CA ARG A 381 -19.86 -6.64 -1.38
C ARG A 381 -21.19 -5.92 -1.39
N LEU A 382 -21.13 -4.60 -1.40
CA LEU A 382 -22.28 -3.73 -1.68
C LEU A 382 -22.86 -4.03 -3.06
N SER A 383 -24.17 -3.78 -3.23
CA SER A 383 -24.76 -3.69 -4.57
C SER A 383 -24.10 -2.57 -5.38
N ARG A 384 -24.22 -2.65 -6.72
CA ARG A 384 -23.67 -1.64 -7.63
C ARG A 384 -24.22 -0.24 -7.33
N GLU A 385 -25.51 -0.18 -7.01
CA GLU A 385 -26.23 1.03 -6.65
C GLU A 385 -25.72 1.61 -5.33
N GLN A 386 -25.52 0.77 -4.31
CA GLN A 386 -24.96 1.19 -3.02
C GLN A 386 -23.53 1.68 -3.15
N LEU A 387 -22.68 0.97 -3.92
CA LEU A 387 -21.28 1.36 -4.15
C LEU A 387 -21.19 2.73 -4.84
N SER A 388 -22.11 3.00 -5.77
CA SER A 388 -22.18 4.28 -6.50
C SER A 388 -22.83 5.41 -5.67
N GLY A 389 -23.42 5.11 -4.52
CA GLY A 389 -23.96 6.09 -3.58
C GLY A 389 -22.87 6.72 -2.70
N ALA A 390 -23.25 7.75 -1.95
CA ALA A 390 -22.35 8.50 -1.05
C ALA A 390 -22.52 8.18 0.45
N ASP A 391 -23.38 7.22 0.79
CA ASP A 391 -23.73 6.87 2.18
C ASP A 391 -23.63 5.36 2.43
N THR A 392 -22.42 4.82 2.30
CA THR A 392 -22.12 3.42 2.62
C THR A 392 -21.82 3.25 4.11
N PRO A 393 -21.84 2.02 4.66
CA PRO A 393 -21.38 1.76 6.02
C PRO A 393 -19.95 2.27 6.28
N PHE A 394 -19.05 2.12 5.30
CA PHE A 394 -17.69 2.65 5.38
C PHE A 394 -17.68 4.17 5.45
N ASP A 395 -18.48 4.87 4.64
CA ASP A 395 -18.54 6.34 4.66
C ASP A 395 -19.04 6.85 6.02
N ARG A 396 -20.09 6.24 6.59
CA ARG A 396 -20.61 6.60 7.92
C ARG A 396 -19.59 6.37 9.03
N MET A 397 -18.91 5.23 9.02
CA MET A 397 -17.84 4.93 9.97
C MET A 397 -16.70 5.96 9.82
N ASN A 398 -16.28 6.21 8.60
CA ASN A 398 -15.16 7.09 8.29
C ASN A 398 -15.45 8.57 8.64
N ALA A 399 -16.70 9.02 8.49
CA ALA A 399 -17.14 10.37 8.84
C ALA A 399 -17.13 10.68 10.35
N GLN A 400 -17.10 9.65 11.21
CA GLN A 400 -17.04 9.81 12.66
C GLN A 400 -15.61 10.02 13.18
N LEU A 401 -14.59 9.76 12.35
CA LEU A 401 -13.19 9.83 12.75
C LEU A 401 -12.64 11.24 12.65
N LYS A 402 -11.86 11.66 13.65
CA LYS A 402 -11.03 12.85 13.55
C LYS A 402 -9.89 12.63 12.54
N LYS A 403 -9.87 13.46 11.49
CA LYS A 403 -8.82 13.41 10.46
C LYS A 403 -7.59 14.22 10.88
N PRO A 404 -6.37 13.73 10.61
CA PRO A 404 -5.14 14.49 10.90
C PRO A 404 -5.02 15.75 10.04
N GLY A 405 -5.69 15.81 8.88
CA GLY A 405 -5.56 16.92 7.95
C GLY A 405 -4.26 16.85 7.14
N LEU A 406 -4.00 17.89 6.37
CA LEU A 406 -2.71 18.03 5.70
C LEU A 406 -1.60 18.29 6.72
N ILE A 407 -0.45 17.65 6.51
CA ILE A 407 0.73 17.86 7.32
C ILE A 407 1.57 18.94 6.66
N HIS A 408 1.52 20.13 7.23
CA HIS A 408 2.38 21.25 6.84
C HIS A 408 3.82 21.06 7.37
N PRO A 409 4.83 21.59 6.67
CA PRO A 409 6.24 21.46 7.04
C PRO A 409 6.53 21.92 8.47
N PHE A 410 7.40 21.18 9.14
CA PHE A 410 7.88 21.52 10.47
C PHE A 410 8.37 22.97 10.61
N PRO A 411 9.16 23.55 9.67
CA PRO A 411 9.65 24.93 9.83
C PRO A 411 8.57 26.01 9.77
N VAL A 412 7.42 25.76 9.11
CA VAL A 412 6.37 26.80 8.93
C VAL A 412 5.31 26.79 10.03
N VAL A 413 5.25 25.72 10.83
CA VAL A 413 4.33 25.67 11.97
C VAL A 413 4.88 26.40 13.19
N GLY A 414 3.99 26.99 13.99
CA GLY A 414 4.40 27.76 15.17
C GLY A 414 5.16 26.93 16.21
N THR A 415 6.05 27.57 16.97
CA THR A 415 6.97 26.91 17.92
C THR A 415 6.27 25.98 18.91
N LEU A 416 5.08 26.34 19.41
CA LEU A 416 4.32 25.47 20.31
C LEU A 416 3.86 24.17 19.62
N GLN A 417 3.50 24.24 18.34
CA GLN A 417 3.16 23.05 17.56
C GLN A 417 4.40 22.22 17.26
N GLN A 418 5.53 22.85 16.93
CA GLN A 418 6.82 22.16 16.77
C GLN A 418 7.18 21.37 18.03
N GLU A 419 7.16 22.00 19.21
CA GLU A 419 7.44 21.36 20.50
C GLU A 419 6.51 20.17 20.74
N ARG A 420 5.19 20.33 20.51
CA ARG A 420 4.21 19.24 20.65
C ARG A 420 4.50 18.07 19.72
N ARG A 421 4.78 18.33 18.44
CA ARG A 421 5.11 17.28 17.45
C ARG A 421 6.34 16.49 17.89
N LEU A 422 7.41 17.19 18.30
CA LEU A 422 8.64 16.58 18.79
C LEU A 422 8.41 15.76 20.07
N ALA A 423 7.69 16.31 21.04
CA ALA A 423 7.41 15.64 22.32
C ALA A 423 6.58 14.37 22.12
N GLU A 424 5.55 14.42 21.27
CA GLU A 424 4.71 13.26 20.95
C GLU A 424 5.50 12.18 20.20
N TYR A 425 6.17 12.56 19.11
CA TYR A 425 6.91 11.63 18.24
C TYR A 425 8.09 10.99 18.97
N PHE A 426 9.02 11.79 19.49
CA PHE A 426 10.20 11.25 20.17
C PHE A 426 9.87 10.63 21.52
N GLY A 427 8.80 11.07 22.18
CA GLY A 427 8.28 10.41 23.36
C GLY A 427 7.84 8.97 23.08
N LYS A 428 7.06 8.76 22.02
CA LYS A 428 6.62 7.41 21.60
C LYS A 428 7.78 6.59 21.05
N TYR A 429 8.59 7.16 20.16
CA TYR A 429 9.76 6.48 19.59
C TYR A 429 10.71 5.94 20.67
N ARG A 430 11.00 6.73 21.72
CA ARG A 430 11.82 6.27 22.84
C ARG A 430 11.19 5.10 23.59
N ARG A 431 9.88 5.15 23.88
CA ARG A 431 9.17 4.06 24.58
C ARG A 431 9.24 2.75 23.78
N GLU A 432 8.88 2.79 22.51
CA GLU A 432 8.90 1.60 21.65
C GLU A 432 10.32 1.05 21.42
N SER A 433 11.31 1.95 21.30
CA SER A 433 12.72 1.55 21.21
C SER A 433 13.17 0.84 22.50
N MET A 434 12.79 1.35 23.67
CA MET A 434 13.10 0.72 24.96
C MET A 434 12.41 -0.64 25.11
N GLU A 435 11.14 -0.76 24.73
CA GLU A 435 10.40 -2.03 24.75
C GLU A 435 11.02 -3.07 23.80
N THR A 436 11.44 -2.63 22.63
CA THR A 436 12.14 -3.48 21.64
C THR A 436 13.47 -3.97 22.20
N LEU A 437 14.27 -3.08 22.80
CA LEU A 437 15.54 -3.44 23.44
C LEU A 437 15.34 -4.42 24.59
N GLN A 438 14.32 -4.19 25.43
CA GLN A 438 14.00 -5.10 26.54
C GLN A 438 13.57 -6.47 26.04
N THR A 439 12.77 -6.52 24.97
CA THR A 439 12.34 -7.77 24.33
C THR A 439 13.52 -8.53 23.73
N ALA A 440 14.43 -7.83 23.05
CA ALA A 440 15.65 -8.42 22.48
C ALA A 440 16.59 -8.97 23.56
N ASP A 441 16.75 -8.26 24.69
CA ASP A 441 17.52 -8.74 25.85
C ASP A 441 16.89 -9.99 26.47
N ASN A 442 15.56 -9.99 26.67
CA ASN A 442 14.83 -11.15 27.17
C ASN A 442 14.97 -12.37 26.24
N GLN A 443 14.87 -12.17 24.92
CA GLN A 443 15.08 -13.23 23.93
C GLN A 443 16.52 -13.75 23.95
N SER A 444 17.51 -12.86 24.07
CA SER A 444 18.92 -13.22 24.15
C SER A 444 19.21 -14.10 25.38
N LYS A 445 18.66 -13.73 26.55
CA LYS A 445 18.73 -14.54 27.77
C LYS A 445 18.06 -15.90 27.61
N LYS A 446 16.88 -15.95 26.97
CA LYS A 446 16.18 -17.20 26.68
C LYS A 446 16.99 -18.12 25.75
N ILE A 447 17.58 -17.57 24.69
CA ILE A 447 18.45 -18.32 23.77
C ILE A 447 19.68 -18.87 24.50
N ALA A 448 20.32 -18.08 25.36
CA ALA A 448 21.45 -18.54 26.17
C ALA A 448 21.05 -19.72 27.09
N SER A 449 19.88 -19.64 27.73
CA SER A 449 19.33 -20.73 28.56
C SER A 449 19.07 -22.00 27.74
N LEU A 450 18.40 -21.87 26.59
CA LEU A 450 18.10 -23.00 25.70
C LEU A 450 19.36 -23.65 25.13
N ASN A 451 20.40 -22.86 24.82
CA ASN A 451 21.68 -23.38 24.38
C ASN A 451 22.37 -24.20 25.47
N LYS A 452 22.34 -23.73 26.72
CA LYS A 452 22.87 -24.48 27.86
C LYS A 452 22.13 -25.80 28.08
N GLU A 453 20.81 -25.79 27.98
CA GLU A 453 19.99 -27.01 28.08
C GLU A 453 20.28 -27.98 26.92
N LYS A 454 20.41 -27.46 25.69
CA LYS A 454 20.80 -28.24 24.51
C LYS A 454 22.16 -28.92 24.69
N GLU A 455 23.16 -28.23 25.26
CA GLU A 455 24.48 -28.81 25.55
C GLU A 455 24.40 -29.94 26.58
N VAL A 456 23.52 -29.83 27.58
CA VAL A 456 23.30 -30.89 28.57
C VAL A 456 22.66 -32.10 27.89
N LEU A 457 21.57 -31.90 27.13
CA LEU A 457 20.90 -32.98 26.40
C LEU A 457 21.82 -33.66 25.38
N GLN A 458 22.70 -32.91 24.71
CA GLN A 458 23.69 -33.48 23.79
C GLN A 458 24.71 -34.37 24.51
N ARG A 459 25.13 -33.98 25.72
CA ARG A 459 26.01 -34.80 26.58
C ARG A 459 25.30 -36.09 27.02
N GLU A 460 24.09 -35.98 27.56
CA GLU A 460 23.29 -37.14 27.97
C GLU A 460 23.02 -38.09 26.79
N LEU A 461 22.69 -37.57 25.61
CA LEU A 461 22.50 -38.36 24.41
C LEU A 461 23.78 -39.10 23.99
N ALA A 462 24.95 -38.46 24.12
CA ALA A 462 26.23 -39.09 23.83
C ALA A 462 26.54 -40.23 24.82
N GLU A 463 26.23 -40.04 26.10
CA GLU A 463 26.36 -41.08 27.14
C GLU A 463 25.44 -42.27 26.86
N ILE A 464 24.17 -42.02 26.53
CA ILE A 464 23.20 -43.07 26.17
C ILE A 464 23.68 -43.86 24.95
N LYS A 465 24.13 -43.18 23.88
CA LYS A 465 24.68 -43.82 22.68
C LYS A 465 25.93 -44.65 22.97
N ASN A 466 26.72 -44.25 23.97
CA ASN A 466 27.92 -44.98 24.39
C ASN A 466 27.65 -46.15 25.33
N SER A 467 26.45 -46.24 25.92
CA SER A 467 26.06 -47.32 26.83
C SER A 467 26.06 -48.70 26.16
N ARG A 468 26.43 -49.74 26.93
CA ARG A 468 26.42 -51.14 26.47
C ARG A 468 25.04 -51.59 25.98
N LEU A 469 23.98 -51.20 26.68
CA LEU A 469 22.59 -51.53 26.33
C LEU A 469 22.15 -50.97 24.97
N TYR A 470 22.52 -49.74 24.64
CA TYR A 470 22.20 -49.12 23.35
C TYR A 470 23.00 -49.76 22.21
N LYS A 471 24.29 -50.04 22.44
CA LYS A 471 25.15 -50.76 21.48
C LYS A 471 24.63 -52.17 21.18
N ILE A 472 24.25 -52.93 22.20
CA ILE A 472 23.65 -54.28 22.06
C ILE A 472 22.33 -54.23 21.29
N LYS A 473 21.40 -53.31 21.63
CA LYS A 473 20.14 -53.15 20.88
C LYS A 473 20.34 -52.72 19.43
N SER A 474 21.35 -51.88 19.13
CA SER A 474 21.64 -51.49 17.74
C SER A 474 22.26 -52.62 16.92
N PHE A 475 23.00 -53.52 17.58
CA PHE A 475 23.62 -54.69 16.97
C PHE A 475 22.62 -55.80 16.69
N MET A 476 21.53 -55.91 17.47
CA MET A 476 20.41 -56.85 17.24
C MET A 476 19.40 -56.35 16.19
N LYS A 477 19.50 -55.10 15.74
CA LYS A 477 18.63 -54.48 14.71
C LYS A 477 19.28 -54.40 13.32
N ARG A 478 20.59 -54.68 13.24
CA ARG A 478 21.28 -55.03 12.00
C ARG A 478 21.28 -56.54 11.86
#